data_AF-A0A4Z0R2W2-F1
#
_entry.id   AF-A0A4Z0R2W2-F1
#
_cell.length_a   1.000
_cell.length_b   1.000
_cell.length_c   1.000
_cell.angle_alpha   90.00
_cell.angle_beta   90.00
_cell.angle_gamma   90.00
#
_symmetry.space_group_name_H-M   'P 1'
#
loop_
_entity.id
_entity.type
_entity.pdbx_description
1 polymer ?
#
loop_
_entity_poly.entity_id
_entity_poly.type
_entity_poly.pdbx_seq_one_letter_code
_entity_poly.pdbx_strand_id
1 'polypeptide(L)'
;MFKLPVTEIFSSIQGEGPYVGVRQLFLRLPMCNLMCPYCDTETKVPGQLRVEKVPGTRIFSMLDNPVPIDKLLDLLQTFDFSMHHSLSVTGGEPLLWADELQVLLPFLKEKGLKIYLETNGTLPEQLLQILPMVDVISMDIKLPFASKNFWDVHESFLRYSTQKEVFVKLVVNQDTPLNDLQYACDLIARVDPSILTILQPVTPTQGILAPKPMQLLKWQSLLLEKLVNVRVIPQTHVFIGQL
;
A
#
# COMPACT_ATOMS: atom_id res chain seq x y z
N MET A 1 -11.54 24.59 -7.58
CA MET A 1 -10.64 24.36 -6.43
C MET A 1 -10.59 22.85 -6.23
N PHE A 2 -9.44 22.21 -6.50
CA PHE A 2 -9.30 20.75 -6.31
C PHE A 2 -9.55 20.40 -4.84
N LYS A 3 -10.31 19.34 -4.59
CA LYS A 3 -10.58 18.84 -3.25
C LYS A 3 -10.28 17.35 -3.23
N LEU A 4 -9.59 16.90 -2.20
CA LEU A 4 -9.27 15.50 -1.99
C LEU A 4 -10.07 14.97 -0.80
N PRO A 5 -10.92 13.94 -1.00
CA PRO A 5 -11.42 13.17 0.11
C PRO A 5 -10.28 12.47 0.83
N VAL A 6 -10.19 12.64 2.15
CA VAL A 6 -9.17 11.99 2.97
C VAL A 6 -9.86 11.28 4.13
N THR A 7 -9.48 10.04 4.41
CA THR A 7 -10.00 9.28 5.54
C THR A 7 -9.31 9.71 6.82
N GLU A 8 -7.98 9.63 6.83
CA GLU A 8 -7.18 9.99 7.98
C GLU A 8 -5.74 10.35 7.64
N ILE A 9 -5.14 11.19 8.50
CA ILE A 9 -3.71 11.52 8.49
C ILE A 9 -3.16 11.28 9.90
N PHE A 10 -2.14 10.44 10.02
CA PHE A 10 -1.60 10.05 11.33
C PHE A 10 -0.17 9.53 11.23
N SER A 11 0.59 9.67 12.32
CA SER A 11 1.93 9.11 12.46
C SER A 11 1.84 7.70 13.04
N SER A 12 2.44 6.72 12.36
CA SER A 12 2.48 5.33 12.83
C SER A 12 3.75 4.62 12.39
N ILE A 13 3.82 3.33 12.72
CA ILE A 13 4.91 2.43 12.35
C ILE A 13 4.45 1.61 11.14
N GLN A 14 5.24 1.61 10.07
CA GLN A 14 5.02 0.72 8.93
C GLN A 14 5.05 -0.73 9.42
N GLY A 15 3.96 -1.44 9.14
CA GLY A 15 3.76 -2.79 9.64
C GLY A 15 4.02 -3.88 8.62
N GLU A 16 4.30 -3.53 7.37
CA GLU A 16 4.36 -4.44 6.24
C GLU A 16 5.62 -4.21 5.39
N GLY A 17 5.98 -5.23 4.61
CA GLY A 17 7.09 -5.16 3.66
C GLY A 17 8.48 -5.00 4.30
N PRO A 18 9.50 -4.57 3.53
CA PRO A 18 10.87 -4.38 4.04
C PRO A 18 11.01 -3.22 5.04
N TYR A 19 10.01 -2.36 5.13
CA TYR A 19 10.00 -1.17 5.98
C TYR A 19 9.35 -1.40 7.35
N VAL A 20 9.04 -2.65 7.71
CA VAL A 20 8.56 -3.01 9.06
C VAL A 20 9.40 -2.32 10.15
N GLY A 21 8.73 -1.57 11.04
CA GLY A 21 9.37 -0.87 12.16
C GLY A 21 9.76 0.59 11.85
N VAL A 22 9.70 1.02 10.59
CA VAL A 22 9.99 2.41 10.19
C VAL A 22 8.81 3.32 10.52
N ARG A 23 9.08 4.48 11.13
CA ARG A 23 8.05 5.50 11.37
C ARG A 23 7.70 6.25 10.08
N GLN A 24 6.41 6.29 9.75
CA GLN A 24 5.89 6.97 8.58
C GLN A 24 4.70 7.87 8.97
N LEU A 25 4.53 8.96 8.22
CA LEU A 25 3.28 9.71 8.22
C LEU A 25 2.36 8.99 7.21
N PHE A 26 1.13 8.67 7.59
CA PHE A 26 0.17 8.02 6.71
C PHE A 26 -0.84 9.06 6.23
N LEU A 27 -1.10 9.07 4.92
CA LEU A 27 -2.23 9.73 4.27
C LEU A 27 -3.12 8.63 3.71
N ARG A 28 -4.21 8.31 4.41
CA ARG A 28 -5.17 7.27 3.99
C ARG A 28 -6.30 7.91 3.20
N LEU A 29 -6.43 7.54 1.93
CA LEU A 29 -7.50 7.98 1.05
C LEU A 29 -8.69 6.99 1.09
N PRO A 30 -9.93 7.45 0.83
CA PRO A 30 -11.08 6.57 0.70
C PRO A 30 -11.17 6.01 -0.72
N MET A 31 -12.17 5.14 -0.94
CA MET A 31 -12.54 4.49 -2.19
C MET A 31 -11.50 3.48 -2.70
N CYS A 32 -11.97 2.32 -3.16
CA CYS A 32 -11.15 1.33 -3.84
C CYS A 32 -11.92 0.79 -5.05
N ASN A 33 -11.22 0.52 -6.14
CA ASN A 33 -11.79 -0.12 -7.32
C ASN A 33 -11.96 -1.65 -7.16
N LEU A 34 -11.47 -2.21 -6.05
CA LEU A 34 -11.56 -3.62 -5.71
C LEU A 34 -12.35 -3.84 -4.42
N MET A 35 -12.98 -5.01 -4.31
CA MET A 35 -13.68 -5.47 -3.11
C MET A 35 -13.04 -6.79 -2.66
N CYS A 36 -11.82 -6.71 -2.13
CA CYS A 36 -11.08 -7.89 -1.71
C CYS A 36 -11.81 -8.58 -0.54
N PRO A 37 -11.91 -9.92 -0.53
CA PRO A 37 -12.66 -10.63 0.51
C PRO A 37 -12.00 -10.55 1.90
N TYR A 38 -10.72 -10.18 1.95
CA TYR A 38 -9.91 -10.02 3.16
C TYR A 38 -9.55 -8.55 3.46
N CYS A 39 -10.24 -7.58 2.85
CA CYS A 39 -9.94 -6.17 3.06
C CYS A 39 -10.14 -5.77 4.53
N ASP A 40 -9.13 -5.19 5.14
CA ASP A 40 -9.13 -4.67 6.52
C ASP A 40 -9.32 -3.14 6.59
N THR A 41 -9.29 -2.48 5.43
CA THR A 41 -9.40 -1.02 5.30
C THR A 41 -10.83 -0.60 4.98
N GLU A 42 -11.36 0.37 5.72
CA GLU A 42 -12.63 1.05 5.39
C GLU A 42 -12.44 1.94 4.15
N THR A 43 -13.33 1.78 3.16
CA THR A 43 -13.20 2.43 1.85
C THR A 43 -14.31 3.43 1.57
N LYS A 44 -15.28 3.60 2.46
CA LYS A 44 -16.27 4.67 2.34
C LYS A 44 -15.62 6.04 2.46
N VAL A 45 -16.13 7.00 1.69
CA VAL A 45 -15.78 8.41 1.87
C VAL A 45 -16.39 8.90 3.19
N PRO A 46 -15.59 9.31 4.19
CA PRO A 46 -16.14 9.81 5.44
C PRO A 46 -16.58 11.26 5.28
N GLY A 47 -17.61 11.67 6.03
CA GLY A 47 -18.04 13.08 6.05
C GLY A 47 -17.03 14.02 6.71
N GLN A 48 -16.07 13.48 7.48
CA GLN A 48 -15.03 14.23 8.15
C GLN A 48 -13.67 13.51 8.05
N LEU A 49 -12.62 14.29 7.86
CA LEU A 49 -11.23 13.85 7.94
C LEU A 49 -10.82 13.73 9.41
N ARG A 50 -10.21 12.60 9.79
CA ARG A 50 -9.46 12.46 11.04
C ARG A 50 -8.00 12.87 10.86
N VAL A 51 -7.54 13.90 11.55
CA VAL A 51 -6.11 14.26 11.56
C VAL A 51 -5.54 14.20 12.96
N GLU A 52 -4.44 13.50 13.12
CA GLU A 52 -3.72 13.43 14.39
C GLU A 52 -3.10 14.79 14.74
N LYS A 53 -3.38 15.29 15.95
CA LYS A 53 -2.89 16.60 16.42
C LYS A 53 -1.41 16.57 16.79
N VAL A 54 -1.00 15.50 17.47
CA VAL A 54 0.36 15.32 17.96
C VAL A 54 0.84 13.94 17.50
N PRO A 55 1.87 13.88 16.64
CA PRO A 55 2.31 12.63 16.01
C PRO A 55 2.53 11.48 17.00
N GLY A 56 1.79 10.38 16.85
CA GLY A 56 1.88 9.16 17.65
C GLY A 56 1.05 9.15 18.95
N THR A 57 0.29 10.21 19.26
CA THR A 57 -0.55 10.27 20.47
C THR A 57 -1.95 9.67 20.29
N ARG A 58 -2.37 9.44 19.05
CA ARG A 58 -3.73 9.04 18.68
C ARG A 58 -4.82 10.01 19.13
N ILE A 59 -4.46 11.27 19.38
CA ILE A 59 -5.40 12.35 19.65
C ILE A 59 -5.75 13.02 18.33
N PHE A 60 -7.00 12.86 17.90
CA PHE A 60 -7.47 13.32 16.60
C PHE A 60 -8.30 14.60 16.68
N SER A 61 -8.22 15.41 15.62
CA SER A 61 -9.23 16.41 15.25
C SER A 61 -10.09 15.87 14.13
N MET A 62 -11.34 16.33 14.08
CA MET A 62 -12.25 16.12 12.96
C MET A 62 -12.32 17.40 12.14
N LEU A 63 -12.10 17.31 10.83
CA LEU A 63 -12.21 18.42 9.89
C LEU A 63 -13.20 18.06 8.77
N ASP A 64 -13.77 19.07 8.11
CA ASP A 64 -14.69 18.85 6.99
C ASP A 64 -14.01 18.10 5.83
N ASN A 65 -14.76 17.21 5.18
CA ASN A 65 -14.30 16.40 4.03
C ASN A 65 -15.30 16.57 2.87
N PRO A 66 -14.87 16.69 1.60
CA PRO A 66 -13.50 16.67 1.08
C PRO A 66 -12.70 17.96 1.37
N VAL A 67 -11.39 17.81 1.51
CA VAL A 67 -10.47 18.89 1.91
C VAL A 67 -9.90 19.59 0.67
N PRO A 68 -9.97 20.94 0.56
CA PRO A 68 -9.22 21.69 -0.45
C PRO A 68 -7.71 21.42 -0.37
N ILE A 69 -7.04 21.27 -1.52
CA ILE A 69 -5.62 20.90 -1.57
C ILE A 69 -4.71 21.90 -0.81
N ASP A 70 -4.98 23.20 -0.91
CA ASP A 70 -4.27 24.24 -0.16
C ASP A 70 -4.38 24.03 1.36
N LYS A 71 -5.58 23.76 1.86
CA LYS A 71 -5.79 23.44 3.28
C LYS A 71 -5.10 22.13 3.70
N LEU A 72 -5.06 21.14 2.81
CA LEU A 72 -4.38 19.87 3.06
C LEU A 72 -2.86 20.07 3.15
N LEU A 73 -2.29 20.91 2.28
CA LEU A 73 -0.89 21.29 2.34
C LEU A 73 -0.55 22.04 3.64
N ASP A 74 -1.38 22.99 4.05
CA ASP A 74 -1.21 23.69 5.33
C ASP A 74 -1.23 22.73 6.51
N LEU A 75 -2.16 21.76 6.49
CA LEU A 75 -2.29 20.73 7.52
C LEU A 75 -1.06 19.81 7.56
N LEU A 76 -0.61 19.30 6.41
CA LEU A 76 0.56 18.42 6.34
C LEU A 76 1.83 19.14 6.82
N GLN A 77 1.97 20.44 6.56
CA GLN A 77 3.11 21.24 7.03
C GLN A 77 3.15 21.43 8.55
N THR A 78 2.08 21.12 9.28
CA THR A 78 2.09 21.13 10.76
C THR A 78 2.83 19.92 11.36
N PHE A 79 3.04 18.87 10.56
CA PHE A 79 3.78 17.70 10.99
C PHE A 79 5.29 17.96 10.84
N ASP A 80 6.06 17.57 11.86
CA ASP A 80 7.51 17.54 11.75
C ASP A 80 7.93 16.32 10.92
N PHE A 81 8.30 16.58 9.67
CA PHE A 81 8.74 15.56 8.72
C PHE A 81 10.08 14.91 9.10
N SER A 82 10.91 15.54 9.93
CA SER A 82 12.21 14.97 10.31
C SER A 82 12.09 13.69 11.15
N MET A 83 10.94 13.49 11.82
CA MET A 83 10.62 12.27 12.55
C MET A 83 10.09 11.13 11.67
N HIS A 84 9.74 11.41 10.42
CA HIS A 84 9.07 10.47 9.53
C HIS A 84 9.99 10.14 8.36
N HIS A 85 10.18 8.85 8.09
CA HIS A 85 10.98 8.42 6.94
C HIS A 85 10.39 8.89 5.60
N SER A 86 9.05 8.82 5.51
CA SER A 86 8.29 9.10 4.28
C SER A 86 6.83 9.37 4.60
N LEU A 87 6.11 9.97 3.65
CA LEU A 87 4.66 9.93 3.58
C LEU A 87 4.22 8.62 2.92
N SER A 88 3.56 7.72 3.67
CA SER A 88 2.83 6.59 3.09
C SER A 88 1.48 7.06 2.58
N VAL A 89 1.33 7.13 1.26
CA VAL A 89 0.07 7.38 0.56
C VAL A 89 -0.58 6.03 0.32
N THR A 90 -1.71 5.80 0.99
CA THR A 90 -2.41 4.51 1.05
C THR A 90 -3.91 4.74 1.09
N GLY A 91 -4.67 3.70 1.43
CA GLY A 91 -6.10 3.78 1.72
C GLY A 91 -6.94 3.57 0.47
N GLY A 92 -7.94 2.71 0.61
CA GLY A 92 -8.61 2.15 -0.55
C GLY A 92 -7.61 1.88 -1.68
N GLU A 93 -7.81 2.50 -2.85
CA GLU A 93 -6.78 2.59 -3.90
C GLU A 93 -6.39 4.06 -4.12
N PRO A 94 -5.19 4.51 -3.72
CA PRO A 94 -4.81 5.92 -3.81
C PRO A 94 -4.70 6.43 -5.25
N LEU A 95 -4.41 5.57 -6.22
CA LEU A 95 -4.31 5.98 -7.62
C LEU A 95 -5.66 6.34 -8.25
N LEU A 96 -6.79 6.12 -7.57
CA LEU A 96 -8.07 6.72 -7.95
C LEU A 96 -8.06 8.25 -7.86
N TRP A 97 -7.12 8.82 -7.10
CA TRP A 97 -6.96 10.24 -6.84
C TRP A 97 -5.69 10.80 -7.48
N ALA A 98 -5.25 10.23 -8.60
CA ALA A 98 -3.98 10.60 -9.24
C ALA A 98 -3.92 12.07 -9.67
N ASP A 99 -5.03 12.65 -10.13
CA ASP A 99 -5.10 14.08 -10.49
C ASP A 99 -4.83 14.98 -9.28
N GLU A 100 -5.45 14.70 -8.13
CA GLU A 100 -5.20 15.44 -6.89
C GLU A 100 -3.79 15.20 -6.35
N LEU A 101 -3.31 13.96 -6.40
CA LEU A 101 -1.97 13.58 -5.95
C LEU A 101 -0.87 14.23 -6.81
N GLN A 102 -1.10 14.36 -8.13
CA GLN A 102 -0.17 15.03 -9.02
C GLN A 102 0.02 16.51 -8.62
N VAL A 103 -1.00 17.14 -8.05
CA VAL A 103 -0.91 18.51 -7.52
C VAL A 103 -0.27 18.51 -6.12
N LEU A 104 -0.64 17.57 -5.25
CA LEU A 104 -0.22 17.56 -3.83
C LEU A 104 1.27 17.17 -3.64
N LEU A 105 1.70 16.10 -4.29
CA LEU A 105 2.99 15.45 -4.02
C LEU A 105 4.24 16.30 -4.34
N PRO A 106 4.27 17.14 -5.40
CA PRO A 106 5.42 17.99 -5.68
C PRO A 106 5.84 18.88 -4.50
N PHE A 107 4.87 19.50 -3.82
CA PHE A 107 5.13 20.37 -2.67
C PHE A 107 5.78 19.63 -1.50
N LEU A 108 5.39 18.39 -1.26
CA LEU A 108 5.95 17.56 -0.18
C LEU A 108 7.37 17.09 -0.52
N LYS A 109 7.63 16.83 -1.80
CA LYS A 109 8.95 16.46 -2.30
C LYS A 109 9.94 17.62 -2.17
N GLU A 110 9.51 18.85 -2.45
CA GLU A 110 10.32 20.08 -2.23
C GLU A 110 10.71 20.27 -0.76
N LYS A 111 9.92 19.75 0.19
CA LYS A 111 10.23 19.74 1.63
C LYS A 111 11.12 18.58 2.06
N GLY A 112 11.58 17.74 1.13
CA GLY A 112 12.48 16.63 1.39
C GLY A 112 11.82 15.36 1.95
N LEU A 113 10.49 15.29 2.00
CA LEU A 113 9.77 14.10 2.45
C LEU A 113 9.65 13.11 1.29
N LYS A 114 10.17 11.89 1.49
CA LYS A 114 10.02 10.80 0.52
C LYS A 114 8.56 10.38 0.38
N ILE A 115 8.15 9.98 -0.81
CA ILE A 115 6.81 9.46 -1.08
C ILE A 115 6.84 7.94 -1.20
N TYR A 116 6.08 7.28 -0.34
CA TYR A 116 5.88 5.84 -0.30
C TYR A 116 4.45 5.53 -0.73
N LEU A 117 4.26 4.81 -1.84
CA LEU A 117 2.95 4.50 -2.41
C LEU A 117 2.56 3.06 -2.08
N GLU A 118 1.40 2.86 -1.46
CA GLU A 118 0.77 1.55 -1.29
C GLU A 118 -0.39 1.41 -2.27
N THR A 119 -0.38 0.39 -3.13
CA THR A 119 -1.36 0.28 -4.23
C THR A 119 -1.66 -1.17 -4.57
N ASN A 120 -2.87 -1.42 -5.05
CA ASN A 120 -3.29 -2.71 -5.59
C ASN A 120 -2.76 -2.98 -7.01
N GLY A 121 -2.04 -2.04 -7.62
CA GLY A 121 -1.34 -2.25 -8.89
C GLY A 121 -2.24 -2.38 -10.13
N THR A 122 -3.50 -1.97 -10.06
CA THR A 122 -4.46 -2.11 -11.18
C THR A 122 -4.64 -0.86 -12.03
N LEU A 123 -3.92 0.23 -11.73
CA LEU A 123 -4.09 1.55 -12.37
C LEU A 123 -2.76 2.09 -12.95
N PRO A 124 -2.20 1.45 -14.00
CA PRO A 124 -0.88 1.79 -14.52
C PRO A 124 -0.80 3.19 -15.17
N GLU A 125 -1.88 3.65 -15.80
CA GLU A 125 -1.91 4.99 -16.42
C GLU A 125 -1.87 6.09 -15.35
N GLN A 126 -2.61 5.89 -14.26
CA GLN A 126 -2.64 6.79 -13.10
C GLN A 126 -1.30 6.78 -12.37
N LEU A 127 -0.63 5.61 -12.26
CA LEU A 127 0.73 5.54 -11.74
C LEU A 127 1.66 6.47 -12.53
N LEU A 128 1.63 6.43 -13.86
CA LEU A 128 2.53 7.24 -14.71
C LEU A 128 2.37 8.75 -14.45
N GLN A 129 1.19 9.22 -14.06
CA GLN A 129 0.94 10.64 -13.74
C GLN A 129 1.72 11.12 -12.52
N ILE A 130 1.85 10.26 -11.50
CA ILE A 130 2.50 10.60 -10.23
C ILE A 130 3.89 9.96 -10.07
N LEU A 131 4.27 9.03 -10.94
CA LEU A 131 5.51 8.26 -10.87
C LEU A 131 6.76 9.13 -10.67
N PRO A 132 6.93 10.31 -11.31
CA PRO A 132 8.09 11.16 -11.05
C PRO A 132 8.23 11.57 -9.58
N MET A 133 7.12 11.65 -8.84
CA MET A 133 7.09 12.11 -7.45
C MET A 133 7.25 10.97 -6.44
N VAL A 134 6.90 9.73 -6.81
CA VAL A 134 7.00 8.54 -5.96
C VAL A 134 8.47 8.09 -5.83
N ASP A 135 8.87 7.68 -4.64
CA ASP A 135 10.22 7.15 -4.35
C ASP A 135 10.20 5.63 -4.13
N VAL A 136 9.21 5.13 -3.39
CA VAL A 136 9.03 3.70 -3.09
C VAL A 136 7.61 3.25 -3.46
N ILE A 137 7.48 2.09 -4.10
CA ILE A 137 6.21 1.46 -4.46
C ILE A 137 6.08 0.11 -3.72
N SER A 138 5.09 0.04 -2.85
CA SER A 138 4.57 -1.20 -2.26
C SER A 138 3.40 -1.68 -3.10
N MET A 139 3.66 -2.57 -4.06
CA MET A 139 2.64 -3.10 -4.96
C MET A 139 2.04 -4.40 -4.43
N ASP A 140 0.72 -4.44 -4.26
CA ASP A 140 0.01 -5.69 -3.95
C ASP A 140 -0.42 -6.38 -5.23
N ILE A 141 0.24 -7.48 -5.61
CA ILE A 141 -0.30 -8.36 -6.63
C ILE A 141 -1.47 -9.13 -6.02
N LYS A 142 -2.68 -8.70 -6.38
CA LYS A 142 -3.91 -9.39 -6.00
C LYS A 142 -4.06 -10.71 -6.77
N LEU A 143 -3.95 -11.82 -6.03
CA LEU A 143 -4.29 -13.15 -6.53
C LEU A 143 -5.78 -13.21 -6.92
N PRO A 144 -6.22 -14.14 -7.80
CA PRO A 144 -7.59 -14.20 -8.27
C PRO A 144 -8.60 -14.35 -7.13
N PHE A 145 -9.69 -13.61 -7.23
CA PHE A 145 -10.84 -13.71 -6.32
C PHE A 145 -12.12 -13.30 -7.03
N ALA A 146 -13.28 -13.78 -6.57
CA ALA A 146 -14.59 -13.47 -7.15
C ALA A 146 -14.64 -13.63 -8.69
N SER A 147 -13.98 -14.69 -9.21
CA SER A 147 -13.85 -14.97 -10.65
C SER A 147 -13.14 -13.89 -11.48
N LYS A 148 -12.43 -12.97 -10.85
CA LYS A 148 -11.60 -11.95 -11.49
C LYS A 148 -10.13 -12.27 -11.29
N ASN A 149 -9.33 -11.94 -12.28
CA ASN A 149 -7.87 -11.90 -12.19
C ASN A 149 -7.37 -10.58 -12.79
N PHE A 150 -6.14 -10.23 -12.46
CA PHE A 150 -5.54 -8.93 -12.79
C PHE A 150 -4.14 -9.09 -13.37
N TRP A 151 -3.82 -10.26 -13.94
CA TRP A 151 -2.46 -10.62 -14.31
C TRP A 151 -1.84 -9.64 -15.32
N ASP A 152 -2.53 -9.35 -16.43
CA ASP A 152 -2.00 -8.48 -17.48
C ASP A 152 -1.80 -7.04 -17.00
N VAL A 153 -2.74 -6.53 -16.21
CA VAL A 153 -2.65 -5.16 -15.66
C VAL A 153 -1.57 -5.07 -14.59
N HIS A 154 -1.41 -6.09 -13.73
CA HIS A 154 -0.33 -6.15 -12.75
C HIS A 154 1.04 -6.25 -13.41
N GLU A 155 1.20 -7.05 -14.47
CA GLU A 155 2.46 -7.15 -15.19
C GLU A 155 2.83 -5.79 -15.79
N SER A 156 1.87 -5.11 -16.43
CA SER A 156 2.06 -3.78 -17.00
C SER A 156 2.45 -2.75 -15.93
N PHE A 157 1.74 -2.74 -14.80
CA PHE A 157 2.01 -1.85 -13.67
C PHE A 157 3.39 -2.10 -13.07
N LEU A 158 3.75 -3.36 -12.83
CA LEU A 158 5.04 -3.73 -12.25
C LEU A 158 6.19 -3.31 -13.18
N ARG A 159 6.05 -3.47 -14.50
CA ARG A 159 7.03 -2.99 -15.48
C ARG A 159 7.30 -1.49 -15.35
N TYR A 160 6.26 -0.66 -15.23
CA TYR A 160 6.45 0.79 -15.01
C TYR A 160 7.12 1.09 -13.67
N SER A 161 6.81 0.30 -12.64
CA SER A 161 7.31 0.48 -11.27
C SER A 161 8.81 0.20 -11.13
N THR A 162 9.44 -0.57 -12.04
CA THR A 162 10.88 -0.90 -12.00
C THR A 162 11.82 0.32 -12.10
N GLN A 163 11.29 1.49 -12.48
CA GLN A 163 12.03 2.76 -12.48
C GLN A 163 12.24 3.34 -11.07
N LYS A 164 11.63 2.73 -10.06
CA LYS A 164 11.63 3.15 -8.65
C LYS A 164 12.06 2.00 -7.76
N GLU A 165 12.26 2.29 -6.48
CA GLU A 165 12.34 1.22 -5.50
C GLU A 165 10.96 0.55 -5.42
N VAL A 166 10.88 -0.71 -5.84
CA VAL A 166 9.63 -1.48 -5.84
C VAL A 166 9.82 -2.81 -5.15
N PHE A 167 8.83 -3.20 -4.36
CA PHE A 167 8.67 -4.56 -3.87
C PHE A 167 7.21 -4.98 -4.03
N VAL A 168 7.01 -6.29 -4.14
CA VAL A 168 5.69 -6.89 -4.36
C VAL A 168 5.23 -7.59 -3.10
N LYS A 169 3.95 -7.43 -2.74
CA LYS A 169 3.28 -8.23 -1.72
C LYS A 169 2.28 -9.18 -2.36
N LEU A 170 2.32 -10.44 -1.93
CA LEU A 170 1.36 -11.49 -2.24
C LEU A 170 0.62 -11.82 -0.94
N VAL A 171 -0.62 -11.33 -0.80
CA VAL A 171 -1.46 -11.66 0.36
C VAL A 171 -2.03 -13.06 0.18
N VAL A 172 -1.74 -13.94 1.13
CA VAL A 172 -2.10 -15.37 1.07
C VAL A 172 -2.92 -15.80 2.28
N ASN A 173 -3.87 -16.69 2.04
CA ASN A 173 -4.73 -17.32 3.05
C ASN A 173 -4.56 -18.84 3.01
N GLN A 174 -5.20 -19.55 3.94
CA GLN A 174 -5.07 -21.01 4.04
C GLN A 174 -5.44 -21.75 2.74
N ASP A 175 -6.38 -21.21 1.97
CA ASP A 175 -6.99 -21.84 0.80
C ASP A 175 -6.43 -21.28 -0.53
N THR A 176 -5.33 -20.51 -0.47
CA THR A 176 -4.69 -19.95 -1.66
C THR A 176 -4.26 -21.05 -2.64
N PRO A 177 -4.76 -21.05 -3.89
CA PRO A 177 -4.40 -22.06 -4.88
C PRO A 177 -2.92 -21.98 -5.25
N LEU A 178 -2.26 -23.15 -5.31
CA LEU A 178 -0.85 -23.23 -5.72
C LEU A 178 -0.62 -22.70 -7.15
N ASN A 179 -1.58 -22.91 -8.06
CA ASN A 179 -1.46 -22.42 -9.42
C ASN A 179 -1.41 -20.88 -9.46
N ASP A 180 -2.18 -20.19 -8.62
CA ASP A 180 -2.18 -18.73 -8.58
C ASP A 180 -0.85 -18.18 -8.05
N LEU A 181 -0.24 -18.86 -7.08
CA LEU A 181 1.12 -18.54 -6.61
C LEU A 181 2.16 -18.78 -7.69
N GLN A 182 2.04 -19.86 -8.47
CA GLN A 182 2.93 -20.13 -9.59
C GLN A 182 2.81 -19.05 -10.68
N TYR A 183 1.58 -18.64 -11.02
CA TYR A 183 1.36 -17.55 -11.97
C TYR A 183 1.95 -16.22 -11.49
N ALA A 184 1.76 -15.88 -10.22
CA ALA A 184 2.37 -14.68 -9.64
C ALA A 184 3.91 -14.75 -9.67
N CYS A 185 4.50 -15.90 -9.33
CA CYS A 185 5.94 -16.16 -9.41
C CYS A 185 6.47 -15.92 -10.83
N ASP A 186 5.80 -16.52 -11.81
CA ASP A 186 6.19 -16.45 -13.22
C ASP A 186 6.06 -15.02 -13.76
N LEU A 187 5.02 -14.28 -13.33
CA LEU A 187 4.83 -12.88 -13.67
C LEU A 187 5.98 -12.03 -13.14
N ILE A 188 6.30 -12.14 -11.84
CA ILE A 188 7.39 -11.37 -11.22
C ILE A 188 8.72 -11.71 -11.90
N ALA A 189 9.01 -13.00 -12.13
CA ALA A 189 10.23 -13.45 -12.79
C ALA A 189 10.36 -12.95 -14.24
N ARG A 190 9.24 -12.79 -14.98
CA ARG A 190 9.23 -12.19 -16.33
C ARG A 190 9.52 -10.69 -16.34
N VAL A 191 9.23 -10.00 -15.24
CA VAL A 191 9.52 -8.57 -15.11
C VAL A 191 10.95 -8.38 -14.62
N ASP A 192 11.25 -8.88 -13.42
CA ASP A 192 12.59 -8.90 -12.84
C ASP A 192 12.60 -9.87 -11.63
N PRO A 193 13.36 -10.99 -11.68
CA PRO A 193 13.40 -11.98 -10.61
C PRO A 193 14.10 -11.48 -9.33
N SER A 194 14.76 -10.31 -9.36
CA SER A 194 15.42 -9.70 -8.20
C SER A 194 14.48 -8.86 -7.34
N ILE A 195 13.28 -8.54 -7.83
CA ILE A 195 12.26 -7.78 -7.08
C ILE A 195 11.96 -8.50 -5.77
N LEU A 196 12.10 -7.77 -4.66
CA LEU A 196 11.74 -8.30 -3.34
C LEU A 196 10.27 -8.68 -3.33
N THR A 197 10.00 -9.96 -3.08
CA THR A 197 8.65 -10.51 -3.01
C THR A 197 8.32 -10.88 -1.58
N ILE A 198 7.25 -10.33 -1.06
CA ILE A 198 6.75 -10.56 0.29
C ILE A 198 5.54 -11.48 0.22
N LEU A 199 5.68 -12.68 0.76
CA LEU A 199 4.55 -13.56 1.03
C LEU A 199 3.92 -13.12 2.36
N GLN A 200 2.79 -12.41 2.27
CA GLN A 200 2.12 -11.83 3.44
C GLN A 200 0.95 -12.73 3.86
N PRO A 201 1.03 -13.45 4.99
CA PRO A 201 -0.13 -14.14 5.53
C PRO A 201 -1.21 -13.12 5.90
N VAL A 202 -2.44 -13.39 5.47
CA VAL A 202 -3.61 -12.59 5.82
C VAL A 202 -3.82 -12.58 7.34
N THR A 203 -4.19 -11.43 7.91
CA THR A 203 -4.73 -11.39 9.27
C THR A 203 -6.12 -12.04 9.26
N PRO A 204 -6.38 -13.07 10.08
CA PRO A 204 -7.65 -13.80 10.04
C PRO A 204 -8.86 -12.87 10.19
N THR A 205 -9.83 -13.00 9.28
CA THR A 205 -11.04 -12.16 9.25
C THR A 205 -12.18 -12.88 8.53
N GLN A 206 -13.43 -12.67 8.95
CA GLN A 206 -14.65 -13.14 8.26
C GLN A 206 -14.58 -14.57 7.67
N GLY A 207 -14.06 -15.54 8.42
CA GLY A 207 -13.95 -16.95 7.97
C GLY A 207 -12.75 -17.23 7.06
N ILE A 208 -11.97 -16.22 6.68
CA ILE A 208 -10.68 -16.37 6.00
C ILE A 208 -9.61 -16.64 7.05
N LEU A 209 -8.95 -17.79 6.92
CA LEU A 209 -7.91 -18.24 7.83
C LEU A 209 -6.53 -17.90 7.28
N ALA A 210 -5.60 -17.59 8.19
CA ALA A 210 -4.19 -17.47 7.84
C ALA A 210 -3.62 -18.83 7.40
N PRO A 211 -2.60 -18.84 6.51
CA PRO A 211 -1.91 -20.07 6.15
C PRO A 211 -1.24 -20.73 7.35
N LYS A 212 -1.14 -22.06 7.32
CA LYS A 212 -0.36 -22.82 8.31
C LYS A 212 1.14 -22.52 8.16
N PRO A 213 1.95 -22.59 9.23
CA PRO A 213 3.39 -22.35 9.15
C PRO A 213 4.10 -23.17 8.07
N MET A 214 3.74 -24.46 7.93
CA MET A 214 4.31 -25.33 6.91
C MET A 214 3.86 -24.98 5.48
N GLN A 215 2.71 -24.35 5.29
CA GLN A 215 2.30 -23.85 3.96
C GLN A 215 3.20 -22.69 3.54
N LEU A 216 3.48 -21.75 4.44
CA LEU A 216 4.33 -20.60 4.16
C LEU A 216 5.74 -21.03 3.73
N LEU A 217 6.35 -21.98 4.42
CA LEU A 217 7.67 -22.51 4.03
C LEU A 217 7.64 -23.18 2.66
N LYS A 218 6.62 -24.00 2.38
CA LYS A 218 6.45 -24.66 1.06
C LYS A 218 6.27 -23.65 -0.06
N TRP A 219 5.44 -22.63 0.15
CA TRP A 219 5.19 -21.60 -0.85
C TRP A 219 6.40 -20.70 -1.04
N GLN A 220 7.14 -20.38 0.03
CA GLN A 220 8.41 -19.67 -0.08
C GLN A 220 9.42 -20.47 -0.92
N SER A 221 9.55 -21.78 -0.69
CA SER A 221 10.39 -22.66 -1.53
C SER A 221 9.98 -22.61 -3.00
N LEU A 222 8.67 -22.70 -3.30
CA LEU A 222 8.16 -22.61 -4.67
C LEU A 222 8.52 -21.29 -5.35
N LEU A 223 8.36 -20.16 -4.65
CA LEU A 223 8.71 -18.85 -5.20
C LEU A 223 10.22 -18.71 -5.43
N LEU A 224 11.04 -19.26 -4.54
CA LEU A 224 12.51 -19.25 -4.64
C LEU A 224 13.07 -20.10 -5.80
N GLU A 225 12.27 -20.92 -6.46
CA GLU A 225 12.69 -21.61 -7.68
C GLU A 225 12.98 -20.65 -8.84
N LYS A 226 12.34 -19.46 -8.85
CA LYS A 226 12.49 -18.45 -9.91
C LYS A 226 12.83 -17.06 -9.40
N LEU A 227 12.55 -16.75 -8.14
CA LEU A 227 12.80 -15.43 -7.54
C LEU A 227 14.00 -15.47 -6.60
N VAL A 228 14.76 -14.38 -6.56
CA VAL A 228 16.01 -14.32 -5.79
C VAL A 228 15.77 -13.92 -4.32
N ASN A 229 14.72 -13.14 -4.06
CA ASN A 229 14.49 -12.54 -2.74
C ASN A 229 13.02 -12.65 -2.32
N VAL A 230 12.69 -13.74 -1.62
CA VAL A 230 11.34 -14.01 -1.13
C VAL A 230 11.34 -14.02 0.40
N ARG A 231 10.53 -13.17 1.03
CA ARG A 231 10.39 -13.09 2.49
C ARG A 231 8.97 -13.38 2.91
N VAL A 232 8.80 -13.97 4.10
CA VAL A 232 7.50 -14.13 4.74
C VAL A 232 7.39 -13.08 5.84
N ILE A 233 6.50 -12.10 5.67
CA ILE A 233 6.34 -10.98 6.62
C ILE A 233 4.85 -10.79 6.88
N PRO A 234 4.36 -10.97 8.12
CA PRO A 234 2.96 -10.70 8.48
C PRO A 234 2.72 -9.20 8.70
N GLN A 235 1.46 -8.81 8.90
CA GLN A 235 1.11 -7.46 9.34
C GLN A 235 1.54 -7.22 10.79
N THR A 236 2.77 -6.75 10.99
CA THR A 236 3.39 -6.62 12.33
C THR A 236 2.68 -5.58 13.21
N HIS A 237 2.11 -4.55 12.59
CA HIS A 237 1.42 -3.45 13.27
C HIS A 237 0.20 -3.94 14.08
N VAL A 238 -0.49 -4.99 13.60
CA VAL A 238 -1.58 -5.66 14.32
C VAL A 238 -1.11 -6.25 15.65
N PHE A 239 0.06 -6.90 15.67
CA PHE A 239 0.60 -7.55 16.87
C PHE A 239 1.09 -6.56 17.92
N ILE A 240 1.61 -5.40 17.49
CA ILE A 240 2.14 -4.37 18.39
C ILE A 240 1.10 -3.30 18.77
N GLY A 241 -0.16 -3.44 18.31
CA GLY A 241 -1.23 -2.49 18.60
C GLY A 241 -0.99 -1.10 18.00
N GLN A 242 -0.30 -1.05 16.85
CA GLN A 242 -0.12 0.17 16.08
C GLN A 242 -1.01 0.07 14.85
N LEU A 243 -1.98 0.99 14.72
CA LEU A 243 -2.76 1.21 13.50
C LEU A 243 -2.58 2.66 13.15
#